data_AF-A0AAD0BRU7-F1
#
_entry.id   AF-A0AAD0BRU7-F1
#
_cell.length_a   1.000
_cell.length_b   1.000
_cell.length_c   1.000
_cell.angle_alpha   90.00
_cell.angle_beta   90.00
_cell.angle_gamma   90.00
#
_symmetry.space_group_name_H-M   'P 1'
#
loop_
_entity.id
_entity.type
_entity.pdbx_description
1 polymer ?
#
loop_
_entity_poly.entity_id
_entity_poly.type
_entity_poly.pdbx_seq_one_letter_code
_entity_poly.pdbx_strand_id
1 'polypeptide(L)'
;MKIRITGMALTVALLAACGQAPAPDAAPAAPAPTTEAPAATATVVEKEPSIEDGVDPAVWDNEGEPEDPSAGGELTCADNPLATHFFTLVGGNTVDDCGRKDPKVLAAFNALMKNTAAAESADKEIPSLRERLLSGPSGPGELVVLQGEPWWFYTACQAHDCPGTALAMLYSPDQSKMVGRLTARCRVWWLGEPTAEQRKQIEQRQPLQDAALKEDSALCE
;
A
#
# COMPACT_ATOMS: atom_id res chain seq x y z
N MET A 1 -22.83 5.44 -49.11
CA MET A 1 -22.73 6.91 -49.11
C MET A 1 -21.60 7.32 -48.18
N LYS A 2 -20.60 8.04 -48.71
CA LYS A 2 -19.48 8.65 -47.98
C LYS A 2 -19.94 10.01 -47.47
N ILE A 3 -19.75 10.33 -46.19
CA ILE A 3 -19.68 11.72 -45.74
C ILE A 3 -18.52 11.81 -44.73
N ARG A 4 -17.48 12.54 -45.14
CA ARG A 4 -16.36 13.00 -44.32
C ARG A 4 -16.75 14.37 -43.75
N ILE A 5 -16.50 14.59 -42.46
CA ILE A 5 -16.55 15.94 -41.88
C ILE A 5 -15.19 16.22 -41.25
N THR A 6 -14.51 17.16 -41.86
CA THR A 6 -13.25 17.78 -41.44
C THR A 6 -13.59 18.84 -40.37
N GLY A 7 -12.90 18.83 -39.23
CA GLY A 7 -13.05 19.82 -38.18
C GLY A 7 -11.69 20.29 -37.68
N MET A 8 -11.31 21.49 -38.10
CA MET A 8 -10.08 22.21 -37.80
C MET A 8 -10.30 23.01 -36.51
N ALA A 9 -9.38 22.96 -35.54
CA ALA A 9 -9.41 23.87 -34.39
C ALA A 9 -7.99 24.34 -34.04
N LEU A 10 -7.86 25.67 -33.99
CA LEU A 10 -6.66 26.47 -33.77
C LEU A 10 -6.36 26.67 -32.27
N THR A 11 -5.06 26.65 -31.95
CA THR A 11 -4.26 27.46 -31.01
C THR A 11 -4.90 28.10 -29.77
N VAL A 12 -4.29 27.85 -28.59
CA VAL A 12 -4.12 28.86 -27.53
C VAL A 12 -2.73 28.73 -26.89
N ALA A 13 -2.06 29.87 -26.76
CA ALA A 13 -0.73 30.07 -26.20
C ALA A 13 -0.74 30.08 -24.65
N LEU A 14 0.35 29.61 -24.03
CA LEU A 14 0.64 29.78 -22.61
C LEU A 14 2.09 30.27 -22.46
N LEU A 15 2.23 31.56 -22.14
CA LEU A 15 3.47 32.19 -21.68
C LEU A 15 3.42 32.22 -20.14
N ALA A 16 4.19 31.36 -19.50
CA ALA A 16 4.44 31.39 -18.07
C ALA A 16 5.91 31.81 -17.85
N ALA A 17 6.12 33.00 -17.28
CA ALA A 17 7.42 33.42 -16.75
C ALA A 17 7.18 34.42 -15.62
N CYS A 18 7.13 33.93 -14.38
CA CYS A 18 7.31 34.74 -13.17
C CYS A 18 8.70 34.41 -12.62
N GLY A 19 9.61 35.38 -12.74
CA GLY A 19 10.99 35.31 -12.25
C GLY A 19 11.13 35.65 -10.76
N GLN A 20 12.30 35.28 -10.23
CA GLN A 20 12.70 35.19 -8.83
C GLN A 20 12.72 36.48 -7.97
N ALA A 21 12.72 36.23 -6.65
CA ALA A 21 12.88 37.13 -5.49
C ALA A 21 14.21 37.92 -5.44
N PRO A 22 14.36 38.84 -4.46
CA PRO A 22 15.31 38.55 -3.37
C PRO A 22 14.89 39.06 -1.95
N ALA A 23 15.45 38.41 -0.92
CA ALA A 23 15.48 38.84 0.48
C ALA A 23 16.59 39.87 0.75
N PRO A 24 16.48 40.69 1.81
CA PRO A 24 17.43 40.60 2.94
C PRO A 24 16.73 40.97 4.29
N ASP A 25 17.25 40.92 5.52
CA ASP A 25 18.59 41.06 6.10
C ASP A 25 18.59 40.43 7.51
N ALA A 26 19.76 39.97 7.96
CA ALA A 26 20.04 39.54 9.33
C ALA A 26 20.69 40.69 10.14
N ALA A 27 20.31 40.84 11.41
CA ALA A 27 20.97 41.72 12.38
C ALA A 27 20.73 41.24 13.84
N PRO A 28 21.59 41.59 14.82
CA PRO A 28 22.16 40.63 15.77
C PRO A 28 21.59 40.67 17.20
N ALA A 29 21.78 39.57 17.95
CA ALA A 29 21.43 39.45 19.37
C ALA A 29 22.56 39.94 20.30
N ALA A 30 22.15 40.64 21.38
CA ALA A 30 22.99 41.26 22.40
C ALA A 30 23.54 40.25 23.45
N PRO A 31 24.64 40.59 24.17
CA PRO A 31 25.28 39.69 25.12
C PRO A 31 24.63 39.70 26.51
N ALA A 32 24.68 38.56 27.21
CA ALA A 32 24.23 38.39 28.59
C ALA A 32 25.32 38.81 29.61
N PRO A 33 24.95 39.33 30.79
CA PRO A 33 25.89 39.58 31.88
C PRO A 33 26.11 38.32 32.74
N THR A 34 27.37 38.10 33.11
CA THR A 34 27.82 37.19 34.16
C THR A 34 27.66 37.82 35.54
N THR A 35 27.23 37.03 36.53
CA THR A 35 27.39 37.38 37.94
C THR A 35 27.65 36.10 38.74
N GLU A 36 28.69 36.15 39.57
CA GLU A 36 29.25 35.05 40.35
C GLU A 36 28.68 35.06 41.79
N ALA A 37 28.23 33.87 42.23
CA ALA A 37 28.14 33.26 43.58
C ALA A 37 27.66 34.08 44.82
N PRO A 38 26.96 33.42 45.79
CA PRO A 38 27.71 32.65 46.79
C PRO A 38 27.08 31.29 47.18
N ALA A 39 27.91 30.48 47.84
CA ALA A 39 27.66 29.11 48.28
C ALA A 39 26.63 28.99 49.41
N ALA A 40 25.84 27.91 49.37
CA ALA A 40 25.08 27.42 50.51
C ALA A 40 25.07 25.88 50.55
N THR A 41 25.79 25.37 51.56
CA THR A 41 25.56 24.15 52.37
C THR A 41 24.95 22.90 51.70
N ALA A 42 25.77 21.85 51.67
CA ALA A 42 25.39 20.48 51.35
C ALA A 42 24.27 19.97 52.27
N THR A 43 23.19 19.49 51.64
CA THR A 43 22.24 18.57 52.27
C THR A 43 22.31 17.28 51.46
N VAL A 44 22.77 16.20 52.09
CA VAL A 44 22.76 14.86 51.50
C VAL A 44 21.29 14.44 51.40
N VAL A 45 20.78 14.35 50.17
CA VAL A 45 19.55 13.63 49.86
C VAL A 45 20.00 12.26 49.38
N GLU A 46 19.67 11.21 50.13
CA GLU A 46 19.81 9.83 49.68
C GLU A 46 19.05 9.68 48.35
N LYS A 47 19.79 9.30 47.30
CA LYS A 47 19.23 8.97 46.00
C LYS A 47 18.54 7.61 46.14
N GLU A 48 17.20 7.60 46.15
CA GLU A 48 16.44 6.37 45.93
C GLU A 48 16.92 5.71 44.62
N PRO A 49 17.09 4.38 44.58
CA PRO A 49 17.58 3.70 43.39
C PRO A 49 16.57 3.91 42.25
N SER A 50 17.10 4.36 41.11
CA SER A 50 16.30 4.50 39.90
C SER A 50 15.89 3.11 39.41
N ILE A 51 14.69 2.99 38.87
CA ILE A 51 14.06 1.74 38.41
C ILE A 51 14.81 1.15 37.20
N GLU A 52 15.81 1.87 36.70
CA GLU A 52 16.51 1.62 35.43
C GLU A 52 17.85 0.88 35.62
N ASP A 53 18.34 0.68 36.85
CA ASP A 53 19.66 0.08 37.11
C ASP A 53 19.67 -1.47 37.04
N GLY A 54 18.55 -2.10 36.63
CA GLY A 54 18.36 -3.55 36.71
C GLY A 54 17.88 -4.25 35.44
N VAL A 55 17.76 -3.55 34.31
CA VAL A 55 17.31 -4.17 33.05
C VAL A 55 18.51 -4.41 32.14
N ASP A 56 18.95 -5.66 32.07
CA ASP A 56 19.97 -6.10 31.12
C ASP A 56 19.43 -5.92 29.68
N PRO A 57 20.07 -5.11 28.83
CA PRO A 57 19.66 -4.93 27.43
C PRO A 57 19.59 -6.25 26.65
N ALA A 58 20.33 -7.28 27.08
CA ALA A 58 20.31 -8.61 26.46
C ALA A 58 18.97 -9.36 26.63
N VAL A 59 18.07 -8.89 27.49
CA VAL A 59 16.71 -9.46 27.60
C VAL A 59 15.86 -9.10 26.37
N TRP A 60 16.20 -8.04 25.64
CA TRP A 60 15.45 -7.60 24.45
C TRP A 60 15.82 -8.37 23.18
N ASP A 61 16.99 -9.02 23.15
CA ASP A 61 17.53 -9.67 21.95
C ASP A 61 17.21 -11.17 21.86
N ASN A 62 16.32 -11.70 22.71
CA ASN A 62 16.11 -13.14 22.84
C ASN A 62 14.68 -13.60 22.59
N GLU A 63 14.06 -13.09 21.52
CA GLU A 63 12.95 -13.77 20.85
C GLU A 63 13.42 -14.14 19.44
N GLY A 64 14.38 -15.08 19.38
CA GLY A 64 14.69 -15.78 18.14
C GLY A 64 13.44 -16.57 17.76
N GLU A 65 12.73 -16.10 16.74
CA GLU A 65 11.57 -16.77 16.16
C GLU A 65 11.99 -18.21 15.81
N PRO A 66 11.30 -19.25 16.30
CA PRO A 66 11.68 -20.62 15.98
C PRO A 66 11.53 -20.80 14.47
N GLU A 67 12.65 -21.02 13.77
CA GLU A 67 12.63 -21.38 12.36
C GLU A 67 11.82 -22.66 12.21
N ASP A 68 10.59 -22.53 11.69
CA ASP A 68 9.74 -23.67 11.41
C ASP A 68 10.35 -24.41 10.21
N PRO A 69 10.91 -25.62 10.38
CA PRO A 69 11.57 -26.35 9.30
C PRO A 69 10.59 -26.83 8.21
N SER A 70 9.29 -26.54 8.36
CA SER A 70 8.28 -26.80 7.33
C SER A 70 8.00 -25.62 6.40
N ALA A 71 8.58 -24.44 6.64
CA ALA A 71 8.53 -23.31 5.71
C ALA A 71 9.70 -23.43 4.73
N GLY A 72 9.45 -23.90 3.51
CA GLY A 72 10.35 -23.60 2.40
C GLY A 72 10.54 -22.08 2.38
N GLY A 73 11.79 -21.61 2.48
CA GLY A 73 12.11 -20.21 2.74
C GLY A 73 11.26 -19.24 1.90
N GLU A 74 10.88 -18.11 2.51
CA GLU A 74 10.04 -17.10 1.88
C GLU A 74 10.66 -16.71 0.52
N LEU A 75 9.93 -16.97 -0.57
CA LEU A 75 10.37 -16.61 -1.92
C LEU A 75 10.57 -15.10 -1.97
N THR A 76 11.75 -14.65 -2.38
CA THR A 76 12.05 -13.23 -2.51
C THR A 76 12.03 -12.79 -3.96
N CYS A 77 11.92 -11.48 -4.22
CA CYS A 77 11.98 -10.97 -5.60
C CYS A 77 13.32 -11.26 -6.31
N ALA A 78 14.37 -11.58 -5.56
CA ALA A 78 15.67 -11.95 -6.11
C ALA A 78 15.62 -13.37 -6.73
N ASP A 79 14.85 -14.28 -6.11
CA ASP A 79 14.64 -15.63 -6.60
C ASP A 79 13.58 -15.69 -7.69
N ASN A 80 12.50 -14.90 -7.53
CA ASN A 80 11.40 -14.84 -8.47
C ASN A 80 10.84 -13.42 -8.59
N PRO A 81 10.86 -12.79 -9.77
CA PRO A 81 10.36 -11.41 -9.95
C PRO A 81 8.89 -11.18 -9.59
N LEU A 82 8.08 -12.23 -9.43
CA LEU A 82 6.69 -12.15 -8.97
C LEU A 82 6.56 -12.13 -7.44
N ALA A 83 7.59 -12.51 -6.69
CA ALA A 83 7.63 -12.39 -5.23
C ALA A 83 7.98 -10.96 -4.78
N THR A 84 7.22 -10.00 -5.27
CA THR A 84 7.36 -8.55 -5.08
C THR A 84 6.01 -7.94 -4.76
N HIS A 85 5.97 -6.69 -4.32
CA HIS A 85 4.73 -5.96 -4.12
C HIS A 85 3.94 -5.80 -5.42
N PHE A 86 2.63 -5.98 -5.35
CA PHE A 86 1.75 -5.88 -6.52
C PHE A 86 1.92 -4.57 -7.29
N PHE A 87 2.14 -3.47 -6.58
CA PHE A 87 2.27 -2.13 -7.18
C PHE A 87 3.50 -2.02 -8.07
N THR A 88 4.60 -2.65 -7.66
CA THR A 88 5.82 -2.76 -8.46
C THR A 88 5.52 -3.40 -9.82
N LEU A 89 4.66 -4.43 -9.86
CA LEU A 89 4.31 -5.16 -11.09
C LEU A 89 3.40 -4.36 -12.03
N VAL A 90 2.49 -3.55 -11.49
CA VAL A 90 1.53 -2.78 -12.31
C VAL A 90 2.00 -1.35 -12.65
N GLY A 91 3.21 -0.98 -12.24
CA GLY A 91 3.82 0.32 -12.51
C GLY A 91 3.38 1.44 -11.56
N GLY A 92 3.04 1.08 -10.32
CA GLY A 92 2.89 2.00 -9.20
C GLY A 92 4.21 2.24 -8.47
N ASN A 93 4.13 2.57 -7.18
CA ASN A 93 5.31 2.76 -6.34
C ASN A 93 6.04 1.42 -6.13
N THR A 94 7.36 1.45 -6.32
CA THR A 94 8.25 0.32 -6.03
C THR A 94 8.81 0.48 -4.63
N VAL A 95 8.80 -0.61 -3.86
CA VAL A 95 9.35 -0.64 -2.48
C VAL A 95 10.48 -1.66 -2.30
N ASP A 96 10.82 -2.41 -3.35
CA ASP A 96 11.90 -3.39 -3.38
C ASP A 96 12.86 -3.18 -4.57
N ASP A 97 14.08 -3.72 -4.48
CA ASP A 97 15.16 -3.46 -5.46
C ASP A 97 15.21 -4.48 -6.63
N CYS A 98 14.39 -5.54 -6.59
CA CYS A 98 14.38 -6.59 -7.62
C CYS A 98 13.05 -6.74 -8.37
N GLY A 99 11.94 -6.28 -7.81
CA GLY A 99 10.65 -6.26 -8.50
C GLY A 99 10.66 -5.22 -9.62
N ARG A 100 9.99 -5.55 -10.73
CA ARG A 100 9.81 -4.61 -11.84
C ARG A 100 8.45 -4.76 -12.47
N LYS A 101 8.01 -3.70 -13.13
CA LYS A 101 6.77 -3.71 -13.90
C LYS A 101 6.72 -4.91 -14.84
N ASP A 102 5.64 -5.68 -14.75
CA ASP A 102 5.37 -6.83 -15.61
C ASP A 102 4.16 -6.53 -16.51
N PRO A 103 4.34 -6.52 -17.85
CA PRO A 103 3.24 -6.19 -18.77
C PRO A 103 2.11 -7.22 -18.77
N LYS A 104 2.38 -8.50 -18.44
CA LYS A 104 1.35 -9.53 -18.34
C LYS A 104 0.53 -9.36 -17.08
N VAL A 105 1.17 -9.07 -15.94
CA VAL A 105 0.46 -8.77 -14.69
C VAL A 105 -0.40 -7.52 -14.86
N LEU A 106 0.15 -6.44 -15.44
CA LEU A 106 -0.62 -5.24 -15.74
C LEU A 106 -1.81 -5.52 -16.67
N ALA A 107 -1.61 -6.31 -17.74
CA ALA A 107 -2.70 -6.68 -18.64
C ALA A 107 -3.79 -7.50 -17.94
N ALA A 108 -3.41 -8.47 -17.10
CA ALA A 108 -4.34 -9.28 -16.33
C ALA A 108 -5.13 -8.44 -15.31
N PHE A 109 -4.46 -7.50 -14.63
CA PHE A 109 -5.13 -6.56 -13.73
C PHE A 109 -6.09 -5.64 -14.49
N ASN A 110 -5.67 -5.09 -15.65
CA ASN A 110 -6.56 -4.29 -16.49
C ASN A 110 -7.79 -5.07 -16.95
N ALA A 111 -7.63 -6.36 -17.26
CA ALA A 111 -8.74 -7.23 -17.62
C ALA A 111 -9.69 -7.48 -16.42
N LEU A 112 -9.12 -7.71 -15.23
CA LEU A 112 -9.89 -7.89 -13.98
C LEU A 112 -10.78 -6.67 -13.69
N MET A 113 -10.24 -5.47 -13.87
CA MET A 113 -10.94 -4.20 -13.58
C MET A 113 -12.01 -3.81 -14.60
N LYS A 114 -12.12 -4.47 -15.77
CA LYS A 114 -13.15 -4.10 -16.78
C LYS A 114 -14.58 -4.31 -16.27
N ASN A 115 -14.79 -5.23 -15.34
CA ASN A 115 -16.11 -5.61 -14.86
C ASN A 115 -16.44 -5.01 -13.48
N THR A 116 -15.79 -3.91 -13.09
CA THR A 116 -15.99 -3.28 -11.76
C THR A 116 -16.88 -2.04 -11.78
N ALA A 117 -17.55 -1.73 -12.91
CA ALA A 117 -18.39 -0.53 -13.03
C ALA A 117 -19.47 -0.43 -11.93
N ALA A 118 -20.02 -1.56 -11.47
CA ALA A 118 -21.01 -1.58 -10.39
C ALA A 118 -20.42 -1.30 -8.98
N ALA A 119 -19.10 -1.36 -8.84
CA ALA A 119 -18.37 -1.06 -7.61
C ALA A 119 -17.77 0.36 -7.60
N GLU A 120 -17.86 1.09 -8.71
CA GLU A 120 -17.46 2.49 -8.77
C GLU A 120 -18.40 3.37 -7.94
N SER A 121 -17.88 4.52 -7.48
CA SER A 121 -18.74 5.56 -6.92
C SER A 121 -19.46 6.29 -8.05
N ALA A 122 -20.67 6.77 -7.76
CA ALA A 122 -21.40 7.67 -8.65
C ALA A 122 -20.89 9.12 -8.57
N ASP A 123 -20.18 9.47 -7.48
CA ASP A 123 -19.56 10.77 -7.30
C ASP A 123 -18.28 10.89 -8.14
N LYS A 124 -18.19 11.97 -8.92
CA LYS A 124 -17.06 12.25 -9.80
C LYS A 124 -15.89 12.93 -9.09
N GLU A 125 -16.11 13.44 -7.88
CA GLU A 125 -15.04 13.99 -7.04
C GLU A 125 -14.24 12.88 -6.35
N ILE A 126 -14.82 11.68 -6.23
CA ILE A 126 -14.14 10.50 -5.70
C ILE A 126 -13.22 9.90 -6.78
N PRO A 127 -11.92 9.65 -6.48
CA PRO A 127 -11.02 8.99 -7.42
C PRO A 127 -11.55 7.63 -7.87
N SER A 128 -11.16 7.20 -9.08
CA SER A 128 -11.61 5.92 -9.61
C SER A 128 -11.26 4.76 -8.66
N LEU A 129 -12.04 3.68 -8.69
CA LEU A 129 -11.75 2.49 -7.89
C LEU A 129 -10.31 2.00 -8.09
N ARG A 130 -9.80 2.08 -9.33
CA ARG A 130 -8.42 1.72 -9.63
C ARG A 130 -7.43 2.60 -8.87
N GLU A 131 -7.60 3.92 -8.92
CA GLU A 131 -6.71 4.86 -8.21
C GLU A 131 -6.77 4.64 -6.70
N ARG A 132 -7.97 4.43 -6.15
CA ARG A 132 -8.16 4.10 -4.73
C ARG A 132 -7.43 2.81 -4.36
N LEU A 133 -7.65 1.71 -5.07
CA LEU A 133 -6.98 0.43 -4.80
C LEU A 133 -5.45 0.48 -4.91
N LEU A 134 -4.92 1.38 -5.75
CA LEU A 134 -3.47 1.55 -5.96
C LEU A 134 -2.86 2.67 -5.10
N SER A 135 -3.61 3.23 -4.15
CA SER A 135 -3.13 4.32 -3.30
C SER A 135 -2.49 3.88 -1.99
N GLY A 136 -2.90 2.72 -1.45
CA GLY A 136 -2.49 2.25 -0.12
C GLY A 136 -1.42 1.16 -0.15
N PRO A 137 -1.36 0.29 0.87
CA PRO A 137 -0.39 -0.79 0.89
C PRO A 137 -0.78 -1.93 -0.07
N SER A 138 0.24 -2.64 -0.54
CA SER A 138 0.13 -3.98 -1.16
C SER A 138 1.13 -4.91 -0.49
N GLY A 139 0.78 -6.20 -0.36
CA GLY A 139 1.72 -7.22 0.13
C GLY A 139 2.60 -7.79 -0.99
N PRO A 140 3.75 -8.40 -0.65
CA PRO A 140 4.53 -9.18 -1.60
C PRO A 140 3.73 -10.38 -2.12
N GLY A 141 4.04 -10.81 -3.34
CA GLY A 141 3.40 -11.95 -3.96
C GLY A 141 3.74 -13.26 -3.27
N GLU A 142 2.72 -14.04 -2.91
CA GLU A 142 2.90 -15.36 -2.30
C GLU A 142 2.56 -16.46 -3.31
N LEU A 143 3.47 -17.41 -3.53
CA LEU A 143 3.23 -18.54 -4.41
C LEU A 143 2.26 -19.54 -3.75
N VAL A 144 1.22 -19.91 -4.47
CA VAL A 144 0.26 -20.97 -4.09
C VAL A 144 0.09 -21.95 -5.24
N VAL A 145 -0.08 -23.23 -4.91
CA VAL A 145 -0.30 -24.27 -5.92
C VAL A 145 -1.75 -24.73 -5.84
N LEU A 146 -2.51 -24.50 -6.91
CA LEU A 146 -3.92 -24.90 -7.01
C LEU A 146 -4.05 -25.87 -8.17
N GLN A 147 -4.55 -27.09 -7.89
CA GLN A 147 -4.72 -28.14 -8.89
C GLN A 147 -3.42 -28.48 -9.66
N GLY A 148 -2.26 -28.29 -9.04
CA GLY A 148 -0.96 -28.51 -9.66
C GLY A 148 -0.45 -27.34 -10.51
N GLU A 149 -1.21 -26.24 -10.63
CA GLU A 149 -0.76 -25.04 -11.33
C GLU A 149 -0.29 -23.95 -10.34
N PRO A 150 0.76 -23.18 -10.69
CA PRO A 150 1.22 -22.07 -9.87
C PRO A 150 0.29 -20.86 -10.01
N TRP A 151 -0.07 -20.29 -8.87
CA TRP A 151 -0.79 -19.03 -8.75
C TRP A 151 -0.07 -18.13 -7.76
N TRP A 152 -0.13 -16.83 -7.98
CA TRP A 152 0.45 -15.83 -7.08
C TRP A 152 -0.64 -15.06 -6.38
N PHE A 153 -0.67 -15.13 -5.06
CA PHE A 153 -1.57 -14.37 -4.23
C PHE A 153 -1.02 -12.96 -3.99
N TYR A 154 -1.86 -11.94 -4.19
CA TYR A 154 -1.53 -10.54 -3.94
C TYR A 154 -2.67 -9.83 -3.23
N THR A 155 -2.32 -8.76 -2.52
CA THR A 155 -3.29 -7.84 -1.91
C THR A 155 -3.00 -6.40 -2.35
N ALA A 156 -4.05 -5.58 -2.39
CA ALA A 156 -3.99 -4.15 -2.65
C ALA A 156 -5.16 -3.47 -1.94
N CYS A 157 -4.95 -2.31 -1.34
CA CYS A 157 -6.03 -1.55 -0.73
C CYS A 157 -5.86 -0.04 -0.81
N GLN A 158 -6.93 0.67 -0.49
CA GLN A 158 -6.93 2.13 -0.40
C GLN A 158 -6.14 2.62 0.80
N ALA A 159 -5.37 3.68 0.60
CA ALA A 159 -4.66 4.36 1.68
C ALA A 159 -5.64 4.78 2.77
N HIS A 160 -5.32 4.44 4.02
CA HIS A 160 -6.12 4.75 5.20
C HIS A 160 -7.51 4.12 5.25
N ASP A 161 -7.90 3.27 4.29
CA ASP A 161 -9.20 2.58 4.23
C ASP A 161 -9.08 1.17 3.65
N CYS A 162 -8.16 0.37 4.21
CA CYS A 162 -8.00 -1.02 3.78
C CYS A 162 -9.19 -1.94 4.11
N PRO A 163 -9.97 -1.72 5.18
CA PRO A 163 -11.21 -2.46 5.36
C PRO A 163 -12.27 -2.11 4.31
N GLY A 164 -12.46 -0.83 3.98
CA GLY A 164 -13.55 -0.38 3.09
C GLY A 164 -13.29 -0.63 1.61
N THR A 165 -12.05 -0.42 1.14
CA THR A 165 -11.68 -0.59 -0.27
C THR A 165 -10.41 -1.44 -0.42
N ALA A 166 -10.58 -2.72 -0.75
CA ALA A 166 -9.49 -3.69 -0.88
C ALA A 166 -9.73 -4.75 -1.94
N LEU A 167 -8.65 -5.31 -2.45
CA LEU A 167 -8.63 -6.34 -3.48
C LEU A 167 -7.61 -7.41 -3.12
N ALA A 168 -8.10 -8.65 -2.98
CA ALA A 168 -7.26 -9.84 -2.81
C ALA A 168 -7.35 -10.68 -4.09
N MET A 169 -6.20 -11.08 -4.65
CA MET A 169 -6.11 -11.60 -6.02
C MET A 169 -5.28 -12.87 -6.10
N LEU A 170 -5.58 -13.68 -7.10
CA LEU A 170 -4.74 -14.78 -7.57
C LEU A 170 -4.39 -14.52 -9.04
N TYR A 171 -3.10 -14.53 -9.36
CA TYR A 171 -2.58 -14.39 -10.72
C TYR A 171 -1.94 -15.70 -11.19
N SER A 172 -2.36 -16.21 -12.34
CA SER A 172 -1.70 -17.33 -13.02
C SER A 172 -0.76 -16.80 -14.11
N PRO A 173 0.56 -17.05 -14.02
CA PRO A 173 1.52 -16.63 -15.04
C PRO A 173 1.30 -17.38 -16.36
N ASP A 174 0.95 -18.68 -16.28
CA ASP A 174 0.75 -19.54 -17.44
C ASP A 174 -0.49 -19.15 -18.23
N GLN A 175 -1.58 -18.86 -17.54
CA GLN A 175 -2.83 -18.41 -18.17
C GLN A 175 -2.85 -16.91 -18.46
N SER A 176 -1.89 -16.15 -17.91
CA SER A 176 -1.91 -14.67 -17.89
C SER A 176 -3.27 -14.12 -17.42
N LYS A 177 -3.88 -14.80 -16.45
CA LYS A 177 -5.22 -14.52 -15.93
C LYS A 177 -5.12 -14.11 -14.47
N MET A 178 -6.00 -13.20 -14.07
CA MET A 178 -6.20 -12.82 -12.69
C MET A 178 -7.65 -13.05 -12.27
N VAL A 179 -7.84 -13.47 -11.03
CA VAL A 179 -9.14 -13.56 -10.37
C VAL A 179 -9.01 -12.92 -8.99
N GLY A 180 -10.11 -12.47 -8.39
CA GLY A 180 -10.00 -11.83 -7.08
C GLY A 180 -11.31 -11.57 -6.37
N ARG A 181 -11.19 -11.17 -5.10
CA ARG A 181 -12.27 -10.66 -4.27
C ARG A 181 -12.05 -9.16 -4.06
N LEU A 182 -12.97 -8.36 -4.56
CA LEU A 182 -13.03 -6.93 -4.32
C LEU A 182 -13.98 -6.66 -3.14
N THR A 183 -13.55 -5.79 -2.24
CA THR A 183 -14.39 -5.13 -1.24
C THR A 183 -14.35 -3.64 -1.50
N ALA A 184 -15.51 -3.02 -1.62
CA ALA A 184 -15.73 -1.60 -1.87
C ALA A 184 -17.18 -1.28 -1.54
N ARG A 185 -17.52 -0.05 -1.15
CA ARG A 185 -18.92 0.37 -0.97
C ARG A 185 -19.72 -0.62 -0.09
N CYS A 186 -19.09 -1.14 0.96
CA CYS A 186 -19.65 -2.11 1.91
C CYS A 186 -20.15 -3.43 1.27
N ARG A 187 -19.64 -3.79 0.09
CA ARG A 187 -20.05 -4.95 -0.68
C ARG A 187 -18.85 -5.75 -1.16
N VAL A 188 -19.11 -7.00 -1.51
CA VAL A 188 -18.11 -7.94 -2.01
C VAL A 188 -18.44 -8.35 -3.44
N TRP A 189 -17.43 -8.33 -4.31
CA TRP A 189 -17.52 -8.83 -5.68
C TRP A 189 -16.44 -9.86 -5.94
N TRP A 190 -16.83 -10.92 -6.65
CA TRP A 190 -15.89 -11.88 -7.22
C TRP A 190 -15.58 -11.50 -8.67
N LEU A 191 -14.31 -11.22 -8.94
CA LEU A 191 -13.83 -10.73 -10.23
C LEU A 191 -13.06 -11.83 -10.97
N GLY A 192 -13.19 -11.88 -12.30
CA GLY A 192 -12.47 -12.84 -13.15
C GLY A 192 -13.00 -14.27 -13.12
N GLU A 193 -14.19 -14.48 -12.54
CA GLU A 193 -14.87 -15.78 -12.41
C GLU A 193 -14.01 -16.82 -11.67
N PRO A 194 -13.68 -16.60 -10.38
CA PRO A 194 -12.89 -17.54 -9.61
C PRO A 194 -13.69 -18.81 -9.32
N THR A 195 -13.00 -19.96 -9.40
CA THR A 195 -13.51 -21.27 -8.98
C THR A 195 -13.72 -21.31 -7.46
N ALA A 196 -14.47 -22.30 -6.97
CA ALA A 196 -14.70 -22.46 -5.52
C ALA A 196 -13.39 -22.62 -4.73
N GLU A 197 -12.39 -23.32 -5.29
CA GLU A 197 -11.09 -23.49 -4.67
C GLU A 197 -10.31 -22.17 -4.60
N GLN A 198 -10.32 -21.38 -5.68
CA GLN A 198 -9.70 -20.06 -5.70
C GLN A 198 -10.36 -19.10 -4.70
N ARG A 199 -11.69 -19.12 -4.59
CA ARG A 199 -12.42 -18.32 -3.59
C ARG A 199 -12.00 -18.69 -2.17
N LYS A 200 -11.99 -20.00 -1.87
CA LYS A 200 -11.58 -20.52 -0.56
C LYS A 200 -10.15 -20.08 -0.21
N GLN A 201 -9.23 -20.13 -1.16
CA GLN A 201 -7.85 -19.71 -0.94
C GLN A 201 -7.73 -18.21 -0.63
N ILE A 202 -8.47 -17.38 -1.37
CA ILE A 202 -8.54 -15.94 -1.10
C ILE A 202 -9.17 -15.68 0.28
N GLU A 203 -10.23 -16.39 0.66
CA GLU A 203 -10.89 -16.23 1.95
C GLU A 203 -10.02 -16.66 3.13
N GLN A 204 -9.26 -17.74 2.99
CA GLN A 204 -8.36 -18.23 4.02
C GLN A 204 -7.20 -17.26 4.27
N ARG A 205 -6.63 -16.70 3.19
CA ARG A 205 -5.47 -15.80 3.25
C ARG A 205 -5.85 -14.38 3.63
N GLN A 206 -7.02 -13.93 3.16
CA GLN A 206 -7.58 -12.63 3.50
C GLN A 206 -9.02 -12.81 3.99
N PRO A 207 -9.24 -13.08 5.28
CA PRO A 207 -10.58 -13.07 5.86
C PRO A 207 -11.25 -11.71 5.68
N LEU A 208 -12.56 -11.68 5.46
CA LEU A 208 -13.31 -10.43 5.50
C LEU A 208 -13.37 -9.93 6.94
N GLN A 209 -13.07 -8.65 7.13
CA GLN A 209 -13.29 -8.00 8.41
C GLN A 209 -14.72 -7.48 8.47
N ASP A 210 -15.38 -7.64 9.60
CA ASP A 210 -16.74 -7.13 9.81
C ASP A 210 -16.86 -5.62 9.50
N ALA A 211 -15.81 -4.85 9.80
CA ALA A 211 -15.74 -3.42 9.50
C ALA A 211 -15.85 -3.11 8.00
N ALA A 212 -15.45 -4.05 7.13
CA ALA A 212 -15.51 -3.89 5.67
C ALA A 212 -16.94 -3.88 5.11
N LEU A 213 -17.92 -4.32 5.92
CA LEU A 213 -19.33 -4.50 5.52
C LEU A 213 -20.30 -3.68 6.37
N LYS A 214 -19.81 -3.01 7.41
CA LYS A 214 -20.63 -2.29 8.39
C LYS A 214 -20.44 -0.79 8.22
N GLU A 215 -21.29 -0.15 7.42
CA GLU A 215 -21.68 1.25 7.55
C GLU A 215 -23.11 1.43 7.02
N ASP A 216 -23.82 2.47 7.49
CA ASP A 216 -25.12 2.87 6.95
C ASP A 216 -25.00 3.04 5.43
N SER A 217 -26.00 2.56 4.67
CA SER A 217 -25.93 2.53 3.20
C SER A 217 -25.68 3.90 2.53
N ALA A 218 -25.89 5.00 3.26
CA ALA A 218 -25.60 6.36 2.82
C ALA A 218 -24.10 6.74 2.92
N LEU A 219 -23.30 6.04 3.73
CA LEU A 219 -21.84 6.21 3.84
C LEU A 219 -21.08 5.31 2.85
N CYS A 220 -21.75 4.29 2.31
CA CYS A 220 -21.20 3.36 1.32
C CYS A 220 -21.28 3.89 -0.14
N GLU A 221 -21.79 5.11 -0.37
CA GLU A 221 -22.08 5.65 -1.71
C GLU A 221 -20.95 6.50 -2.30
#